data_AF-A0AB39KTC2-F1
#
_entry.id   AF-A0AB39KTC2-F1
#
_cell.length_a   1.000
_cell.length_b   1.000
_cell.length_c   1.000
_cell.angle_alpha   90.00
_cell.angle_beta   90.00
_cell.angle_gamma   90.00
#
_symmetry.space_group_name_H-M   'P 1'
#
loop_
_entity.id
_entity.type
_entity.pdbx_description
1 polymer ?
#
loop_
_entity_poly.entity_id
_entity_poly.type
_entity_poly.pdbx_seq_one_letter_code
_entity_poly.pdbx_strand_id
1 'polypeptide(L)'
;MVVMQPTELDFAPDGESRWAGMGDYILRSPDRSHEIALRYLGEPPHGDSYHELHIDGVRMPGYVWGCNFAFTPDSKLLAASWMAERYERKTVLIDVEQRRFAVLPEYLENFGFNEGKLVGVDLSAGKSCAVAAVGNWTSF
;
A
#
# COMPACT_ATOMS: atom_id res chain seq x y z
N MET A 1 11.66 24.90 -11.73
CA MET A 1 10.89 23.68 -11.37
C MET A 1 10.53 23.83 -9.91
N VAL A 2 9.25 23.99 -9.58
CA VAL A 2 8.82 24.04 -8.17
C VAL A 2 8.87 22.59 -7.67
N VAL A 3 9.79 22.31 -6.76
CA VAL A 3 9.78 21.04 -6.03
C VAL A 3 8.69 21.19 -4.98
N MET A 4 7.53 20.57 -5.22
CA MET A 4 6.51 20.48 -4.16
C MET A 4 7.07 19.57 -3.06
N GLN A 5 6.95 19.99 -1.80
CA GLN A 5 7.29 19.13 -0.69
C GLN A 5 6.26 17.99 -0.63
N PRO A 6 6.70 16.73 -0.40
CA PRO A 6 5.77 15.62 -0.28
C PRO A 6 4.87 15.79 0.94
N THR A 7 3.65 15.29 0.84
CA THR A 7 2.71 15.25 1.97
C THR A 7 3.13 14.13 2.92
N GLU A 8 3.33 14.44 4.19
CA GLU A 8 3.68 13.45 5.19
C GLU A 8 2.43 12.85 5.85
N LEU A 9 2.41 11.53 6.02
CA LEU A 9 1.30 10.81 6.61
C LEU A 9 1.83 9.74 7.58
N ASP A 10 1.60 9.96 8.88
CA ASP A 10 1.89 8.97 9.91
C ASP A 10 0.70 8.01 10.08
N PHE A 11 0.98 6.70 10.15
CA PHE A 11 -0.01 5.70 10.53
C PHE A 11 -0.07 5.53 12.06
N ALA A 12 -1.25 5.17 12.57
CA ALA A 12 -1.42 4.75 13.95
C ALA A 12 -1.40 3.21 14.03
N PRO A 13 -1.13 2.60 15.21
CA PRO A 13 -1.12 1.15 15.38
C PRO A 13 -2.54 0.57 15.52
N ASP A 14 -3.48 1.04 14.69
CA ASP A 14 -4.90 0.63 14.69
C ASP A 14 -5.26 -0.28 13.51
N GLY A 15 -4.40 -0.35 12.49
CA GLY A 15 -4.65 -1.13 11.28
C GLY A 15 -5.59 -0.45 10.29
N GLU A 16 -6.04 0.79 10.56
CA GLU A 16 -6.92 1.52 9.65
C GLU A 16 -6.16 1.94 8.39
N SER A 17 -6.89 2.02 7.27
CA SER A 17 -6.33 2.56 6.05
C SER A 17 -6.35 4.10 6.05
N ARG A 18 -5.43 4.67 5.28
CA ARG A 18 -5.36 6.10 5.02
C ARG A 18 -5.24 6.34 3.53
N TRP A 19 -5.90 7.40 3.09
CA TRP A 19 -5.91 7.79 1.69
C TRP A 19 -4.66 8.63 1.36
N ALA A 20 -3.97 8.27 0.27
CA ALA A 20 -2.87 9.03 -0.32
C ALA A 20 -3.01 9.00 -1.84
N GLY A 21 -3.53 10.09 -2.41
CA GLY A 21 -3.82 10.21 -3.84
C GLY A 21 -2.85 11.14 -4.56
N MET A 22 -3.35 12.24 -5.13
CA MET A 22 -2.56 13.08 -6.02
C MET A 22 -1.42 13.81 -5.29
N GLY A 23 -0.21 13.69 -5.84
CA GLY A 23 1.01 14.32 -5.33
C GLY A 23 1.99 13.32 -4.70
N ASP A 24 3.19 13.79 -4.36
CA ASP A 24 4.16 12.95 -3.68
C ASP A 24 3.79 12.80 -2.20
N TYR A 25 4.00 11.61 -1.64
CA TYR A 25 3.75 11.32 -0.22
C TYR A 25 4.94 10.66 0.44
N ILE A 26 5.07 10.89 1.75
CA ILE A 26 5.90 10.11 2.65
C ILE A 26 4.97 9.46 3.69
N LEU A 27 4.81 8.15 3.61
CA LEU A 27 4.06 7.38 4.59
C LEU A 27 5.03 6.85 5.65
N ARG A 28 4.69 6.97 6.93
CA ARG A 28 5.51 6.43 8.03
C ARG A 28 4.76 5.33 8.76
N SER A 29 5.45 4.23 9.02
CA SER A 29 4.91 3.11 9.79
C SER A 29 4.49 3.56 11.20
N PRO A 30 3.62 2.80 11.90
CA PRO A 30 3.15 3.15 13.25
C PRO A 30 4.24 3.46 14.27
N ASP A 31 5.35 2.71 14.24
CA ASP A 31 6.53 2.93 15.09
C ASP A 31 7.60 3.85 14.46
N ARG A 32 7.33 4.38 13.25
CA ARG A 32 8.22 5.21 12.43
C ARG A 32 9.57 4.57 12.09
N SER A 33 9.66 3.24 12.16
CA SER A 33 10.86 2.51 11.74
C SER A 33 11.04 2.46 10.22
N HIS A 34 9.95 2.59 9.47
CA HIS A 34 9.95 2.53 8.01
C HIS A 34 9.34 3.78 7.38
N GLU A 35 9.95 4.20 6.27
CA GLU A 35 9.48 5.29 5.42
C GLU A 35 9.13 4.77 4.03
N ILE A 36 7.90 5.05 3.57
CA ILE A 36 7.41 4.69 2.25
C ILE A 36 7.24 5.96 1.43
N ALA A 37 8.11 6.16 0.46
CA ALA A 37 7.98 7.28 -0.47
C ALA A 37 7.09 6.88 -1.66
N LEU A 38 6.01 7.63 -1.86
CA LEU A 38 5.17 7.56 -3.05
C LEU A 38 5.55 8.71 -3.97
N ARG A 39 6.07 8.38 -5.15
CA ARG A 39 6.35 9.36 -6.19
C ARG A 39 5.25 9.36 -7.23
N TYR A 40 4.55 10.48 -7.37
CA TYR A 40 3.44 10.64 -8.30
C TYR A 40 3.92 10.57 -9.75
N LEU A 41 3.23 9.75 -10.56
CA LEU A 41 3.53 9.59 -11.97
C LEU A 41 2.44 10.15 -12.89
N GLY A 42 1.18 10.17 -12.45
CA GLY A 42 0.07 10.65 -13.26
C GLY A 42 -1.25 9.98 -12.89
N GLU A 43 -2.23 10.19 -13.77
CA GLU A 43 -3.59 9.65 -13.67
C GLU A 43 -3.98 9.08 -15.05
N PRO A 44 -4.63 7.89 -15.13
CA PRO A 44 -5.36 7.49 -16.32
C PRO A 44 -6.59 8.40 -16.53
N PRO A 45 -7.15 8.46 -17.75
CA PRO A 45 -8.44 9.10 -17.97
C PRO A 45 -9.50 8.51 -17.01
N HIS A 46 -10.11 9.37 -16.19
CA HIS A 46 -11.14 9.01 -15.22
C HIS A 46 -10.72 7.98 -14.14
N GLY A 47 -9.42 7.83 -13.87
CA GLY A 47 -8.91 6.91 -12.85
C GLY A 47 -8.17 7.61 -11.73
N ASP A 48 -7.86 6.86 -10.67
CA ASP A 48 -7.01 7.33 -9.57
C ASP A 48 -5.58 7.63 -10.06
N SER A 49 -4.86 8.44 -9.28
CA SER A 49 -3.43 8.62 -9.48
C SER A 49 -2.65 7.32 -9.30
N TYR A 50 -1.45 7.24 -9.85
CA TYR A 50 -0.55 6.12 -9.59
C TYR A 50 0.88 6.58 -9.33
N HIS A 51 1.59 5.76 -8.56
CA HIS A 51 2.86 6.11 -7.95
C HIS A 51 3.91 5.03 -8.16
N GLU A 52 5.17 5.44 -8.18
CA GLU A 52 6.26 4.55 -7.77
C GLU A 52 6.30 4.48 -6.25
N LEU A 53 6.48 3.28 -5.70
CA LEU A 53 6.62 3.07 -4.26
C LEU A 53 8.07 2.73 -3.95
N HIS A 54 8.66 3.44 -3.00
CA HIS A 54 9.98 3.15 -2.44
C HIS A 54 9.87 2.87 -0.94
N ILE A 55 10.54 1.81 -0.48
CA ILE A 55 10.59 1.40 0.93
C ILE A 55 12.01 1.64 1.41
N ASP A 56 12.19 2.57 2.35
CA ASP A 56 13.51 2.95 2.86
C ASP A 56 14.52 3.22 1.73
N GLY A 57 14.04 3.91 0.68
CA GLY A 57 14.79 4.24 -0.53
C GLY A 57 14.80 3.17 -1.64
N VAL A 58 14.40 1.93 -1.36
CA VAL A 58 14.41 0.84 -2.35
C VAL A 58 13.11 0.78 -3.13
N ARG A 59 13.19 0.85 -4.46
CA ARG A 59 12.03 0.83 -5.34
C ARG A 59 11.38 -0.56 -5.37
N MET A 60 10.08 -0.61 -5.12
CA MET A 60 9.28 -1.82 -5.31
C MET A 60 8.93 -2.02 -6.81
N PRO A 61 8.91 -3.26 -7.33
CA PRO A 61 8.42 -3.56 -8.67
C PRO A 61 6.95 -3.19 -8.87
N GLY A 62 6.60 -2.81 -10.10
CA GLY A 62 5.25 -2.35 -10.45
C GLY A 62 4.96 -0.92 -10.00
N TYR A 63 3.68 -0.65 -9.76
CA TYR A 63 3.15 0.65 -9.34
C TYR A 63 2.01 0.46 -8.34
N VAL A 64 1.76 1.48 -7.52
CA VAL A 64 0.61 1.51 -6.61
C VAL A 64 -0.38 2.59 -7.01
N TRP A 65 -1.66 2.32 -6.81
CA TRP A 65 -2.71 3.32 -6.99
C TRP A 65 -2.74 4.28 -5.80
N GLY A 66 -2.95 5.56 -6.09
CA GLY A 66 -3.13 6.62 -5.12
C GLY A 66 -4.52 6.58 -4.49
N CYS A 67 -4.74 5.60 -3.62
CA CYS A 67 -5.98 5.41 -2.89
C CYS A 67 -5.68 5.03 -1.44
N ASN A 68 -6.21 3.90 -0.95
CA ASN A 68 -6.02 3.44 0.42
C ASN A 68 -4.73 2.64 0.60
N PHE A 69 -4.03 2.94 1.71
CA PHE A 69 -2.87 2.23 2.21
C PHE A 69 -3.13 1.86 3.67
N ALA A 70 -2.71 0.69 4.14
CA ALA A 70 -2.86 0.28 5.53
C ALA A 70 -1.59 -0.39 6.04
N PHE A 71 -1.21 -0.10 7.28
CA PHE A 71 -0.10 -0.79 7.97
C PHE A 71 -0.64 -1.78 8.99
N THR A 72 0.08 -2.88 9.22
CA THR A 72 -0.17 -3.67 10.43
C THR A 72 0.24 -2.88 11.67
N PRO A 73 -0.41 -3.09 12.83
CA PRO A 73 -0.06 -2.40 14.08
C PRO A 73 1.40 -2.58 14.52
N ASP A 74 2.06 -3.65 14.08
CA ASP A 74 3.47 -3.95 14.36
C ASP A 74 4.45 -3.43 13.29
N SER A 75 3.99 -2.57 12.37
CA SER A 75 4.78 -1.93 11.30
C SER A 75 5.38 -2.83 10.23
N LYS A 76 5.16 -4.15 10.27
CA LYS A 76 5.86 -5.09 9.38
C LYS A 76 5.27 -5.18 7.99
N LEU A 77 3.96 -5.00 7.87
CA LEU A 77 3.27 -5.17 6.59
C LEU A 77 2.55 -3.90 6.18
N LEU A 78 2.62 -3.62 4.89
CA LEU A 78 1.86 -2.59 4.20
C LEU A 78 0.92 -3.26 3.19
N ALA A 79 -0.34 -2.88 3.19
CA ALA A 79 -1.30 -3.22 2.15
C ALA A 79 -1.54 -2.02 1.23
N ALA A 80 -1.60 -2.27 -0.08
CA ALA A 80 -1.86 -1.25 -1.08
C ALA A 80 -2.64 -1.84 -2.27
N SER A 81 -3.29 -0.96 -3.04
CA SER A 81 -3.74 -1.29 -4.39
C SER A 81 -2.56 -1.19 -5.36
N TRP A 82 -2.33 -2.22 -6.17
CA TRP A 82 -1.11 -2.41 -6.96
C TRP A 82 -1.41 -2.88 -8.38
N MET A 83 -0.46 -2.64 -9.28
CA MET A 83 -0.48 -3.08 -10.66
C MET A 83 0.92 -3.43 -11.16
N ALA A 84 1.07 -4.59 -11.82
CA ALA A 84 2.35 -5.01 -12.42
C ALA A 84 2.61 -4.21 -13.70
N GLU A 85 1.57 -4.15 -14.53
CA GLU A 85 1.48 -3.35 -15.74
C GLU A 85 0.41 -2.29 -15.54
N ARG A 86 0.47 -1.19 -16.31
CA ARG A 86 -0.44 -0.06 -16.10
C ARG A 86 -1.90 -0.47 -16.29
N TYR A 87 -2.72 -0.01 -15.35
CA TYR A 87 -4.18 -0.03 -15.32
C TYR A 87 -4.86 -1.33 -14.83
N GLU A 88 -4.09 -2.32 -14.39
CA GLU A 88 -4.61 -3.44 -13.58
C GLU A 88 -4.97 -2.98 -12.15
N ARG A 89 -5.92 -3.65 -11.49
CA ARG A 89 -6.17 -3.48 -10.04
C ARG A 89 -6.04 -4.80 -9.29
N LYS A 90 -5.04 -4.88 -8.43
CA LYS A 90 -4.82 -5.95 -7.46
C LYS A 90 -4.61 -5.39 -6.07
N THR A 91 -4.78 -6.22 -5.06
CA THR A 91 -4.32 -5.90 -3.71
C THR A 91 -2.97 -6.58 -3.50
N VAL A 92 -2.01 -5.84 -2.96
CA VAL A 92 -0.70 -6.36 -2.59
C VAL A 92 -0.51 -6.27 -1.09
N LEU A 93 0.11 -7.30 -0.51
CA LEU A 93 0.72 -7.26 0.80
C LEU A 93 2.22 -7.17 0.63
N ILE A 94 2.84 -6.24 1.35
CA ILE A 94 4.26 -5.92 1.27
C ILE A 94 4.83 -6.10 2.67
N ASP A 95 5.81 -6.98 2.80
CA ASP A 95 6.65 -7.10 3.98
C ASP A 95 7.80 -6.10 3.83
N VAL A 96 7.70 -5.01 4.57
CA VAL A 96 8.60 -3.85 4.42
C VAL A 96 9.98 -4.15 5.01
N GLU A 97 10.05 -5.01 6.02
CA GLU A 97 11.30 -5.44 6.66
C GLU A 97 12.07 -6.39 5.75
N GLN A 98 11.40 -7.40 5.19
CA GLN A 98 12.05 -8.43 4.36
C GLN A 98 12.09 -8.09 2.87
N ARG A 99 11.55 -6.94 2.46
CA ARG A 99 11.49 -6.46 1.06
C ARG A 99 10.96 -7.53 0.12
N ARG A 100 9.77 -8.01 0.46
CA ARG A 100 9.04 -8.99 -0.34
C ARG A 100 7.57 -8.63 -0.40
N PHE A 101 6.90 -9.04 -1.45
CA PHE A 101 5.48 -8.77 -1.63
C PHE A 101 4.75 -10.00 -2.15
N ALA A 102 3.45 -10.04 -1.88
CA ALA A 102 2.54 -11.05 -2.36
C ALA A 102 1.28 -10.39 -2.90
N VAL A 103 0.91 -10.76 -4.12
CA VAL A 103 -0.31 -10.29 -4.78
C VAL A 103 -1.47 -11.18 -4.34
N LEU A 104 -2.53 -10.58 -3.83
CA LEU A 104 -3.71 -11.33 -3.40
C LEU A 104 -4.56 -11.76 -4.60
N PRO A 105 -5.23 -12.93 -4.51
CA PRO A 105 -6.09 -13.42 -5.59
C PRO A 105 -7.33 -12.55 -5.78
N GLU A 106 -7.80 -11.89 -4.72
CA GLU A 106 -8.94 -10.98 -4.76
C GLU A 106 -8.50 -9.53 -4.57
N TYR A 107 -9.16 -8.63 -5.30
CA TYR A 107 -9.03 -7.19 -5.10
C TYR A 107 -9.96 -6.70 -3.99
N LEU A 108 -9.39 -5.90 -3.10
CA LEU A 108 -10.04 -5.12 -2.05
C LEU A 108 -9.87 -3.63 -2.36
N GLU A 109 -10.98 -2.92 -2.57
CA GLU A 109 -11.01 -1.48 -2.88
C GLU A 109 -10.77 -0.62 -1.64
N ASN A 110 -11.33 -1.06 -0.50
CA ASN A 110 -11.07 -0.50 0.81
C ASN A 110 -10.80 -1.66 1.78
N PHE A 111 -9.85 -1.45 2.68
CA PHE A 111 -9.38 -2.48 3.59
C PHE A 111 -8.73 -1.88 4.84
N GLY A 112 -8.53 -2.72 5.85
CA GLY A 112 -7.70 -2.46 7.02
C GLY A 112 -7.18 -3.77 7.61
N PHE A 113 -6.26 -3.69 8.55
CA PHE A 113 -5.76 -4.84 9.29
C PHE A 113 -6.54 -5.04 10.59
N ASN A 114 -6.98 -6.26 10.83
CA ASN A 114 -7.60 -6.66 12.09
C ASN A 114 -7.20 -8.10 12.43
N GLU A 115 -6.71 -8.33 13.66
CA GLU A 115 -6.36 -9.66 14.19
C GLU A 115 -5.55 -10.54 13.21
N GLY A 116 -4.51 -9.97 12.59
CA GLY A 116 -3.63 -10.71 11.65
C GLY A 116 -4.28 -11.01 10.28
N LYS A 117 -5.38 -10.33 9.95
CA LYS A 117 -6.05 -10.42 8.65
C LYS A 117 -6.09 -9.05 7.99
N LEU A 118 -5.98 -9.05 6.67
CA LEU A 118 -6.44 -7.94 5.85
C LEU A 118 -7.95 -8.12 5.64
N VAL A 119 -8.75 -7.15 6.07
CA VAL A 119 -10.22 -7.21 6.03
C VAL A 119 -10.72 -6.12 5.10
N GLY A 120 -11.60 -6.48 4.16
CA GLY A 120 -12.25 -5.52 3.28
C GLY A 120 -13.29 -4.69 4.04
N VAL A 121 -13.37 -3.40 3.71
CA VAL A 121 -14.33 -2.45 4.27
C VAL A 121 -15.24 -1.94 3.13
N ASP A 122 -16.43 -1.45 3.48
CA ASP A 122 -17.42 -0.89 2.53
C ASP A 122 -17.75 -1.84 1.38
N LEU A 123 -17.40 -1.46 0.13
CA LEU A 123 -17.62 -2.24 -1.08
C LEU A 123 -16.85 -3.57 -1.09
N SER A 124 -15.88 -3.72 -0.20
CA SER A 124 -15.13 -4.96 0.01
C SER A 124 -15.55 -5.71 1.28
N ALA A 125 -16.60 -5.26 1.97
CA ALA A 125 -17.09 -5.90 3.20
C ALA A 125 -17.41 -7.38 2.97
N GLY A 126 -17.04 -8.21 3.96
CA GLY A 126 -17.19 -9.67 3.90
C GLY A 126 -16.01 -10.41 3.26
N LYS A 127 -15.10 -9.72 2.58
CA LYS A 127 -13.83 -10.31 2.11
C LYS A 127 -12.76 -10.16 3.17
N SER A 128 -11.92 -11.19 3.31
CA SER A 128 -10.72 -11.09 4.15
C SER A 128 -9.65 -12.08 3.70
N CYS A 129 -8.41 -11.77 4.03
CA CYS A 129 -7.26 -12.63 3.81
C CYS A 129 -6.45 -12.74 5.10
N ALA A 130 -6.25 -13.96 5.60
CA ALA A 130 -5.33 -14.18 6.70
C ALA A 130 -3.90 -14.00 6.19
N VAL A 131 -3.12 -13.11 6.82
CA VAL A 131 -1.73 -12.84 6.44
C VAL A 131 -0.89 -14.11 6.44
N ALA A 132 -1.09 -14.97 7.44
CA ALA A 132 -0.38 -16.24 7.56
C ALA A 132 -0.71 -17.26 6.44
N ALA A 133 -1.80 -17.07 5.70
CA ALA A 133 -2.19 -17.95 4.59
C ALA A 133 -1.58 -17.51 3.24
N VAL A 134 -0.85 -16.39 3.23
CA VAL A 134 -0.22 -15.85 2.02
C VAL A 134 1.05 -16.64 1.71
N GLY A 135 1.00 -17.50 0.69
CA GLY A 135 2.07 -18.45 0.38
C GLY A 135 3.12 -17.96 -0.62
N ASN A 136 2.75 -17.08 -1.56
CA ASN A 136 3.61 -16.72 -2.71
C ASN A 136 4.22 -15.32 -2.53
N TRP A 137 5.40 -15.25 -1.91
CA TRP A 137 6.16 -14.02 -1.72
C TRP A 137 7.27 -13.87 -2.75
N THR A 138 7.44 -12.65 -3.28
CA THR A 138 8.48 -12.27 -4.25
C THR A 138 9.37 -11.19 -3.66
N SER A 139 10.69 -11.39 -3.65
CA SER A 139 11.68 -10.41 -3.14
C SER A 139 12.00 -9.30 -4.14
N PHE A 140 12.43 -8.14 -3.63
CA PHE A 140 12.93 -7.00 -4.41
C PHE A 140 14.00 -6.18 -3.69
#